data_AF-A0A1V4UN42-F1
#
_entry.id   AF-A0A1V4UN42-F1
#
_cell.length_a   1.000
_cell.length_b   1.000
_cell.length_c   1.000
_cell.angle_alpha   90.00
_cell.angle_beta   90.00
_cell.angle_gamma   90.00
#
_symmetry.space_group_name_H-M   'P 1'
#
loop_
_entity.id
_entity.type
_entity.pdbx_description
1 polymer ?
#
loop_
_entity_poly.entity_id
_entity_poly.type
_entity_poly.pdbx_seq_one_letter_code
_entity_poly.pdbx_strand_id
1 'polypeptide(L)'
;MRRTLTVTWRPRTSDPPPCAVCSDSGLAFLELLSSVIPVLERDGIGVVFGKELSGPDISTDDRGFFLNDRPLEDLLRECDRAQFICHSSRCQAFVPAVEIVRDEQGARCIRAPEMLFRKAILLSLE
;
A
#
# COMPACT_ATOMS: atom_id res chain seq x y z
N MET A 1 -15.37 -10.97 -0.29
CA MET A 1 -15.02 -9.93 0.69
C MET A 1 -14.64 -10.55 2.02
N ARG A 2 -13.34 -10.51 2.34
CA ARG A 2 -12.72 -10.92 3.60
C ARG A 2 -13.20 -10.03 4.76
N ARG A 3 -13.29 -10.62 5.96
CA ARG A 3 -13.64 -9.92 7.22
C ARG A 3 -12.43 -9.56 8.07
N THR A 4 -11.23 -9.82 7.56
CA THR A 4 -9.98 -9.50 8.22
C THR A 4 -9.05 -8.82 7.23
N LEU A 5 -8.50 -7.68 7.63
CA LEU A 5 -7.37 -7.03 6.98
C LEU A 5 -6.09 -7.45 7.72
N THR A 6 -5.33 -8.35 7.12
CA THR A 6 -3.99 -8.69 7.62
C THR A 6 -2.99 -7.73 6.99
N VAL A 7 -2.29 -6.97 7.83
CA VAL A 7 -1.22 -6.05 7.41
C VAL A 7 0.10 -6.63 7.87
N THR A 8 0.90 -7.10 6.92
CA THR A 8 2.25 -7.58 7.20
C THR A 8 3.32 -6.69 6.61
N TRP A 9 4.48 -6.66 7.24
CA TRP A 9 5.70 -6.19 6.60
C TRP A 9 6.79 -7.25 6.70
N ARG A 10 7.57 -7.36 5.64
CA ARG A 10 8.71 -8.28 5.52
C ARG A 10 10.01 -7.48 5.54
N PRO A 11 10.70 -7.37 6.70
CA PRO A 11 12.00 -6.73 6.77
C PRO A 11 13.12 -7.72 6.43
N ARG A 12 14.24 -7.24 5.89
CA ARG A 12 15.52 -7.92 6.05
C ARG A 12 15.99 -7.67 7.48
N THR A 13 16.63 -8.67 8.09
CA THR A 13 17.14 -8.61 9.48
C THR A 13 17.63 -7.22 9.90
N SER A 14 17.01 -6.67 10.95
CA SER A 14 17.30 -5.36 11.57
C SER A 14 16.99 -4.09 10.76
N ASP A 15 16.33 -4.18 9.62
CA ASP A 15 15.93 -2.99 8.84
C ASP A 15 14.72 -2.25 9.46
N PRO A 16 14.64 -0.92 9.28
CA PRO A 16 13.46 -0.14 9.59
C PRO A 16 12.24 -0.60 8.76
N PRO A 17 11.01 -0.24 9.17
CA PRO A 17 9.80 -0.57 8.41
C PRO A 17 9.88 -0.08 6.96
N PRO A 18 9.24 -0.77 6.01
CA PRO A 18 9.18 -0.30 4.63
C PRO A 18 8.54 1.09 4.55
N CYS A 19 9.03 1.93 3.63
CA CYS A 19 8.55 3.29 3.48
C CYS A 19 7.39 3.36 2.47
N ALA A 20 6.24 3.84 2.94
CA ALA A 20 5.11 4.21 2.11
C ALA A 20 4.46 5.46 2.71
N VAL A 21 4.31 6.52 1.91
CA VAL A 21 3.84 7.84 2.37
C VAL A 21 2.76 8.41 1.45
N CYS A 22 1.85 9.15 2.05
CA CYS A 22 0.84 9.93 1.36
C CYS A 22 1.48 11.11 0.62
N SER A 23 1.23 11.27 -0.68
CA SER A 23 1.64 12.47 -1.41
C SER A 23 0.86 13.72 -0.99
N ASP A 24 -0.39 13.53 -0.55
CA ASP A 24 -1.31 14.65 -0.25
C ASP A 24 -1.04 15.24 1.14
N SER A 25 -0.75 14.38 2.13
CA SER A 25 -0.60 14.78 3.54
C SER A 25 0.80 14.54 4.12
N GLY A 26 1.66 13.80 3.44
CA GLY A 26 2.98 13.40 3.95
C GLY A 26 2.96 12.31 5.02
N LEU A 27 1.78 11.88 5.48
CA LEU A 27 1.63 10.84 6.50
C LEU A 27 2.13 9.48 6.01
N ALA A 28 2.75 8.71 6.91
CA ALA A 28 3.12 7.33 6.62
C ALA A 28 1.88 6.43 6.48
N PHE A 29 2.02 5.33 5.74
CA PHE A 29 0.91 4.40 5.50
C PHE A 29 0.30 3.86 6.79
N LEU A 30 1.10 3.55 7.81
CA LEU A 30 0.58 3.06 9.10
C LEU A 30 -0.20 4.14 9.86
N GLU A 31 0.16 5.41 9.71
CA GLU A 31 -0.58 6.54 10.28
C GLU A 31 -1.91 6.73 9.57
N LEU A 32 -1.91 6.68 8.23
CA LEU A 32 -3.14 6.69 7.43
C LEU A 32 -4.05 5.52 7.81
N LEU A 33 -3.51 4.31 7.90
CA LEU A 33 -4.26 3.11 8.25
C LEU A 33 -4.89 3.26 9.63
N SER A 34 -4.18 3.83 10.61
CA SER A 34 -4.70 4.08 11.96
C SER A 34 -5.97 4.95 11.96
N SER A 35 -6.11 5.87 11.00
CA SER A 35 -7.33 6.67 10.82
C SER A 35 -8.50 5.88 10.20
N VAL A 36 -8.21 4.80 9.47
CA VAL A 36 -9.17 3.98 8.74
C VAL A 36 -9.65 2.78 9.57
N ILE A 37 -8.82 2.24 10.47
CA ILE A 37 -9.14 1.11 11.35
C ILE A 37 -10.51 1.27 12.05
N PRO A 38 -10.84 2.40 12.70
CA PRO A 38 -12.12 2.54 13.39
C PRO A 38 -13.35 2.45 12.48
N VAL A 39 -13.18 2.76 11.19
CA VAL A 39 -14.23 2.61 10.18
C VAL A 39 -14.37 1.15 9.79
N LEU A 40 -13.26 0.45 9.53
CA LEU A 40 -13.24 -0.98 9.22
C LEU A 40 -13.86 -1.82 10.34
N GLU A 41 -13.48 -1.55 11.59
CA GLU A 41 -14.00 -2.29 12.75
C GLU A 41 -15.51 -2.09 12.92
N ARG A 42 -16.02 -0.89 12.65
CA ARG A 42 -17.46 -0.59 12.65
C ARG A 42 -18.22 -1.40 11.59
N ASP A 43 -17.58 -1.65 10.45
CA ASP A 43 -18.12 -2.47 9.37
C ASP A 43 -17.92 -3.99 9.61
N GLY A 44 -17.39 -4.36 10.79
CA GLY A 44 -17.15 -5.74 11.20
C GLY A 44 -15.93 -6.35 10.52
N ILE A 45 -14.94 -5.54 10.13
CA ILE A 45 -13.67 -5.96 9.57
C ILE A 45 -12.59 -5.83 10.66
N GLY A 46 -12.02 -6.96 11.09
CA GLY A 46 -10.91 -6.97 12.04
C GLY A 46 -9.59 -6.62 11.35
N VAL A 47 -8.69 -5.92 12.06
CA VAL A 47 -7.35 -5.59 11.53
C VAL A 47 -6.29 -6.32 12.36
N VAL A 48 -5.41 -7.05 11.69
CA VAL A 48 -4.34 -7.83 12.33
C VAL A 48 -3.00 -7.38 11.77
N PHE A 49 -2.09 -6.99 12.66
CA PHE A 49 -0.72 -6.66 12.29
C PHE A 49 0.19 -7.86 12.50
N GLY A 50 1.02 -8.17 11.49
CA GLY A 50 2.01 -9.24 11.57
C GLY A 50 3.38 -8.78 11.08
N LYS A 51 4.44 -9.27 11.72
CA LYS A 51 5.81 -9.16 11.19
C LYS A 51 6.21 -10.54 10.70
N GLU A 52 6.33 -10.68 9.39
CA GLU A 52 6.77 -11.94 8.80
C GLU A 52 8.29 -11.90 8.65
N LEU A 53 8.99 -12.65 9.52
CA LEU A 53 10.43 -12.81 9.42
C LEU A 53 10.71 -13.69 8.19
N SER A 54 11.21 -13.06 7.13
CA SER A 54 11.59 -13.78 5.93
C SER A 54 12.75 -14.72 6.24
N GLY A 55 12.59 -16.02 5.95
CA GLY A 55 13.69 -16.99 5.96
C GLY A 55 14.77 -16.64 4.91
N PRO A 56 15.94 -17.28 4.96
CA PRO A 56 17.11 -16.90 4.15
C PRO A 56 16.92 -16.99 2.62
N ASP A 57 15.84 -17.62 2.13
CA ASP A 57 15.59 -17.91 0.71
C ASP A 57 14.57 -16.98 0.02
N ILE A 58 14.08 -15.93 0.68
CA ILE A 58 13.10 -15.02 0.06
C ILE A 58 13.83 -13.98 -0.79
N SER A 59 13.40 -13.89 -2.05
CA SER A 59 13.95 -13.01 -3.07
C SER A 59 13.99 -11.55 -2.58
N THR A 60 14.97 -10.77 -3.05
CA THR A 60 15.12 -9.35 -2.69
C THR A 60 13.92 -8.46 -3.08
N ASP A 61 12.98 -8.99 -3.86
CA ASP A 61 11.82 -8.28 -4.41
C ASP A 61 10.60 -8.28 -3.47
N ASP A 62 10.60 -9.09 -2.41
CA ASP A 62 9.49 -9.22 -1.46
C ASP A 62 9.50 -8.20 -0.31
N ARG A 63 10.20 -7.07 -0.47
CA ARG A 63 10.30 -6.02 0.55
C ARG A 63 9.12 -5.06 0.44
N GLY A 64 8.32 -4.94 1.49
CA GLY A 64 7.22 -3.97 1.50
C GLY A 64 6.15 -4.25 2.55
N PHE A 65 5.11 -3.43 2.49
CA PHE A 65 3.83 -3.73 3.13
C PHE A 65 3.04 -4.70 2.26
N PHE A 66 2.36 -5.63 2.91
CA PHE A 66 1.42 -6.53 2.28
C PHE A 66 0.08 -6.40 2.99
N LEU A 67 -0.98 -6.37 2.19
CA LEU A 67 -2.36 -6.38 2.65
C LEU A 67 -2.99 -7.68 2.16
N ASN A 68 -3.37 -8.56 3.09
CA ASN A 68 -3.95 -9.86 2.77
C ASN A 68 -3.10 -10.65 1.75
N ASP A 69 -1.79 -10.71 2.03
CA ASP A 69 -0.75 -11.37 1.23
C ASP A 69 -0.45 -10.73 -0.14
N ARG A 70 -1.05 -9.57 -0.45
CA ARG A 70 -0.79 -8.82 -1.68
C ARG A 70 0.14 -7.63 -1.44
N PRO A 71 1.17 -7.40 -2.27
CA PRO A 71 2.05 -6.24 -2.13
C PRO A 71 1.28 -4.93 -2.23
N LEU A 72 1.55 -3.99 -1.32
CA LEU A 72 0.93 -2.67 -1.33
C LEU A 72 1.23 -1.91 -2.62
N GLU A 73 2.44 -2.02 -3.16
CA GLU A 73 2.81 -1.40 -4.44
C GLU A 73 1.90 -1.86 -5.59
N ASP A 74 1.65 -3.17 -5.68
CA ASP A 74 0.81 -3.75 -6.74
C ASP A 74 -0.64 -3.29 -6.60
N LEU A 75 -1.18 -3.30 -5.38
CA LEU A 75 -2.53 -2.80 -5.10
C LEU A 75 -2.67 -1.33 -5.49
N LEU A 76 -1.69 -0.49 -5.15
CA LEU A 76 -1.69 0.93 -5.51
C LEU A 76 -1.62 1.12 -7.03
N ARG A 77 -0.74 0.41 -7.73
CA ARG A 77 -0.60 0.48 -9.19
C ARG A 77 -1.86 -0.01 -9.91
N GLU A 78 -2.51 -1.05 -9.39
CA GLU A 78 -3.78 -1.55 -9.91
C GLU A 78 -4.88 -0.48 -9.75
N CYS A 79 -4.99 0.11 -8.56
CA CYS A 79 -5.94 1.17 -8.28
C CYS A 79 -5.71 2.42 -9.14
N ASP A 80 -4.46 2.80 -9.39
CA ASP A 80 -4.04 3.93 -10.22
C ASP A 80 -4.41 3.68 -11.70
N ARG A 81 -4.11 2.49 -12.23
CA ARG A 81 -4.50 2.11 -13.59
C ARG A 81 -6.01 2.05 -13.78
N ALA A 82 -6.75 1.64 -12.75
CA ALA A 82 -8.21 1.62 -12.78
C ALA A 82 -8.85 3.02 -12.75
N GLN A 83 -8.08 4.09 -12.49
CA GLN A 83 -8.54 5.48 -12.59
C GLN A 83 -8.48 6.05 -14.01
N PHE A 84 -8.18 5.24 -15.03
CA PHE A 84 -8.11 5.71 -16.41
C PHE A 84 -9.49 6.16 -16.92
N ILE A 85 -9.71 7.48 -16.98
CA ILE A 85 -10.94 8.10 -17.47
C ILE A 85 -10.69 8.62 -18.89
N CYS A 86 -11.14 7.89 -19.92
CA CYS A 86 -11.39 8.51 -21.22
C CYS A 86 -12.76 9.20 -21.14
N HIS A 87 -12.75 10.52 -20.93
CA HIS A 87 -13.96 11.32 -21.16
C HIS A 87 -14.17 11.41 -22.68
N SER A 88 -15.35 10.97 -23.12
CA SER A 88 -15.99 10.85 -24.45
C SER A 88 -15.46 11.59 -25.71
N SER A 89 -14.48 12.48 -25.63
CA SER A 89 -13.86 13.12 -26.80
C SER A 89 -12.35 13.37 -26.70
N ARG A 90 -11.71 13.12 -25.55
CA ARG A 90 -10.25 13.25 -25.37
C ARG A 90 -9.77 12.27 -24.30
N CYS A 91 -9.02 11.24 -24.71
CA CYS A 91 -8.22 10.48 -23.76
C CYS A 91 -7.00 11.35 -23.41
N GLN A 92 -6.90 11.77 -22.15
CA GLN A 92 -5.64 12.31 -21.63
C GLN A 92 -4.65 11.16 -21.45
N ALA A 93 -3.36 11.44 -21.65
CA ALA A 93 -2.33 10.46 -21.38
C ALA A 93 -2.37 10.08 -19.90
N PHE A 94 -2.16 8.79 -19.60
CA PHE A 94 -2.04 8.33 -18.22
C PHE A 94 -0.84 8.99 -17.57
N VAL A 95 -1.07 9.65 -16.45
CA VAL A 95 -0.01 10.12 -15.57
C VAL A 95 -0.10 9.25 -14.31
N PRO A 96 0.84 8.32 -14.09
CA PRO A 96 0.84 7.50 -12.88
C PRO A 96 0.90 8.38 -11.64
N ALA A 97 0.01 8.16 -10.68
CA ALA A 97 0.04 8.85 -9.40
C ALA A 97 0.89 8.11 -8.35
N VAL A 98 1.28 6.86 -8.63
CA VAL A 98 2.17 6.07 -7.76
C VAL A 98 3.63 6.27 -8.17
N GLU A 99 4.43 6.83 -7.27
CA GLU A 99 5.85 7.08 -7.46
C GLU A 99 6.70 6.19 -6.54
N ILE A 100 7.84 5.71 -7.05
CA ILE A 100 8.88 5.04 -6.25
C ILE A 100 10.07 5.99 -6.16
N VAL A 101 10.24 6.62 -5.00
CA VAL A 101 11.38 7.48 -4.72
C VAL A 101 12.46 6.69 -3.98
N ARG A 102 13.72 7.12 -4.11
CA ARG A 102 14.81 6.62 -3.29
C ARG A 102 15.31 7.75 -2.40
N ASP A 103 15.52 7.47 -1.12
CA ASP A 103 16.18 8.42 -0.24
C ASP A 103 17.70 8.48 -0.49
N GLU A 104 18.41 9.33 0.26
CA GLU A 104 19.86 9.52 0.15
C GLU A 104 20.66 8.25 0.45
N GLN A 105 20.06 7.29 1.17
CA GLN A 105 20.64 5.98 1.49
C GLN A 105 20.27 4.91 0.45
N GLY A 106 19.51 5.29 -0.58
CA GLY A 106 19.03 4.40 -1.64
C GLY A 106 17.82 3.55 -1.24
N ALA A 107 17.22 3.78 -0.07
CA ALA A 107 16.05 3.04 0.38
C ALA A 107 14.82 3.46 -0.43
N ARG A 108 14.04 2.47 -0.88
CA ARG A 108 12.83 2.68 -1.69
C ARG A 108 11.69 3.16 -0.80
N CYS A 109 11.01 4.22 -1.23
CA CYS A 109 9.76 4.68 -0.63
C CYS A 109 8.67 4.81 -1.68
N ILE A 110 7.49 4.28 -1.38
CA ILE A 110 6.29 4.43 -2.22
C ILE A 110 5.62 5.76 -1.86
N ARG A 111 5.33 6.61 -2.84
CA ARG A 111 4.47 7.79 -2.67
C ARG A 111 3.21 7.63 -3.51
N ALA A 112 2.05 7.87 -2.91
CA ALA A 112 0.77 7.81 -3.61
C ALA A 112 -0.27 8.72 -2.92
N PRO A 113 -1.32 9.17 -3.63
CA PRO A 113 -2.44 9.90 -3.02
C PRO A 113 -3.21 9.07 -1.99
N GLU A 114 -3.83 9.72 -1.01
CA GLU A 114 -4.58 9.07 0.07
C GLU A 114 -5.69 8.17 -0.48
N MET A 115 -6.35 8.63 -1.55
CA MET A 115 -7.41 7.90 -2.22
C MET A 115 -6.94 6.53 -2.74
N LEU A 116 -5.71 6.41 -3.21
CA LEU A 116 -5.16 5.13 -3.68
C LEU A 116 -4.93 4.18 -2.50
N PHE A 117 -4.42 4.65 -1.37
CA PHE A 117 -4.28 3.81 -0.17
C PHE A 117 -5.63 3.28 0.32
N ARG A 118 -6.67 4.14 0.36
CA ARG A 118 -8.02 3.72 0.76
C ARG A 118 -8.58 2.66 -0.19
N LYS A 119 -8.43 2.85 -1.51
CA LYS A 119 -8.84 1.85 -2.52
C LYS A 119 -8.05 0.56 -2.41
N ALA A 120 -6.74 0.62 -2.19
CA ALA A 120 -5.89 -0.55 -2.02
C ALA A 120 -6.32 -1.40 -0.80
N ILE A 121 -6.70 -0.76 0.32
CA ILE A 121 -7.27 -1.45 1.49
C ILE A 121 -8.56 -2.18 1.11
N LEU A 122 -9.49 -1.48 0.45
CA LEU A 122 -10.77 -2.09 0.02
C LEU A 122 -10.56 -3.24 -0.96
N LEU A 123 -9.70 -3.05 -1.96
CA LEU A 123 -9.35 -4.07 -2.95
C LEU A 123 -8.68 -5.29 -2.31
N SER A 124 -7.86 -5.09 -1.28
CA SER A 124 -7.25 -6.21 -0.54
C SER A 124 -8.27 -7.05 0.25
N LEU A 125 -9.46 -6.49 0.50
CA LEU A 125 -10.53 -7.16 1.21
C LEU A 125 -11.48 -7.91 0.26
N GLU A 126 -11.37 -7.80 -1.05
CA GLU A 126 -12.24 -8.53 -1.98
C GLU A 126 -11.99 -10.05 -1.92
#